data_AF-D8LCA2-F1
#
_entry.id   AF-D8LCA2-F1
#
_cell.length_a   1.000
_cell.length_b   1.000
_cell.length_c   1.000
_cell.angle_alpha   90.00
_cell.angle_beta   90.00
_cell.angle_gamma   90.00
#
_symmetry.space_group_name_H-M   'P 1'
#
loop_
_entity.id
_entity.type
_entity.pdbx_description
1 polymer ?
#
loop_
_entity_poly.entity_id
_entity_poly.type
_entity_poly.pdbx_seq_one_letter_code
_entity_poly.pdbx_strand_id
1 'polypeptide(L)'
;MTRACATLTLFLGLPQGTMGFASSFSACRSQASAAPRTALLRGCRVWGRTSSSRSSSSSERQPLRHLRRRRSEGLVASLSTKGEREGHPATEEEAQLPQQLSSVPESQRRHQQQPQQPRSKRGTTRKRLTSTGGLKSLPIVTPSIELLSHASRRSKKVSQDMLIKNARNRSRKWVAERMDMLGKATSKPLRDIIRQYKHQLPILHPFEATLADLTVRAREKTGERTLQSVLDDVNDFRKVALEISKSAAREGKLGEKKSEIMQTMDAGYSRMEDHFLTNGSVLEDLTEIQKSLRSLPIVQLHLPTVVLVGAPNVGKSSIVRAVSTGTPEVNSYPFTTRGMALGHMFHPETNARYQIMDTPGVLSRPDGERNEMEALTLASMQHLPTAVIFVMDLSGHSGHLSSLENQMQVRHELRRRFPRRPWLDVVSKADLPRLELEKAKEALPEGYLDLSTLDGTGVDELKTRLFEMYEIIERILAPPPDVQR
;
A
#
# COMPACT_ATOMS: atom_id res chain seq x y z
N MET A 1 -4.88 69.15 -18.49
CA MET A 1 -3.96 69.78 -19.48
C MET A 1 -3.39 68.69 -20.38
N THR A 2 -3.41 68.92 -21.69
CA THR A 2 -2.59 68.30 -22.76
C THR A 2 -2.05 66.85 -22.67
N ARG A 3 -2.58 66.01 -23.58
CA ARG A 3 -1.90 65.15 -24.60
C ARG A 3 -0.84 64.14 -24.11
N ALA A 4 -0.97 62.81 -24.30
CA ALA A 4 -1.26 62.01 -25.50
C ALA A 4 -0.10 61.96 -26.54
N CYS A 5 0.49 60.78 -26.72
CA CYS A 5 1.05 60.33 -27.99
C CYS A 5 1.13 58.79 -28.02
N ALA A 6 0.77 58.19 -29.16
CA ALA A 6 0.86 56.75 -29.42
C ALA A 6 1.31 56.58 -30.87
N THR A 7 2.19 55.61 -31.14
CA THR A 7 2.44 55.14 -32.51
C THR A 7 2.75 53.65 -32.53
N LEU A 8 2.27 52.98 -33.57
CA LEU A 8 2.22 51.53 -33.75
C LEU A 8 2.52 51.25 -35.22
N THR A 9 3.45 50.34 -35.52
CA THR A 9 3.65 49.85 -36.90
C THR A 9 4.14 48.40 -36.91
N LEU A 10 3.37 47.52 -37.56
CA LEU A 10 3.81 46.18 -37.96
C LEU A 10 4.73 46.28 -39.20
N PHE A 11 5.48 45.22 -39.52
CA PHE A 11 5.52 44.70 -40.89
C PHE A 11 5.88 43.20 -40.96
N LEU A 12 5.44 42.54 -42.03
CA LEU A 12 5.45 41.08 -42.27
C LEU A 12 6.68 40.60 -43.07
N GLY A 13 7.01 39.30 -43.03
CA GLY A 13 7.93 38.71 -44.04
C GLY A 13 8.50 37.31 -43.76
N LEU A 14 7.86 36.27 -44.30
CA LEU A 14 8.41 34.92 -44.63
C LEU A 14 8.37 34.78 -46.17
N PRO A 15 8.90 33.71 -46.84
CA PRO A 15 9.93 32.70 -46.50
C PRO A 15 10.95 32.41 -47.68
N GLN A 16 11.76 31.35 -47.55
CA GLN A 16 12.23 30.36 -48.58
C GLN A 16 13.74 30.16 -48.86
N GLY A 17 14.10 28.92 -49.24
CA GLY A 17 15.38 28.47 -49.85
C GLY A 17 16.42 27.94 -48.84
N THR A 18 16.72 26.64 -48.61
CA THR A 18 16.92 25.40 -49.41
C THR A 18 18.17 25.32 -50.29
N MET A 19 19.26 24.74 -49.76
CA MET A 19 20.28 23.85 -50.37
C MET A 19 21.36 23.58 -49.30
N GLY A 20 22.04 22.44 -49.17
CA GLY A 20 21.98 21.15 -49.88
C GLY A 20 23.41 20.61 -50.13
N PHE A 21 23.70 19.35 -49.72
CA PHE A 21 24.93 18.57 -50.02
C PHE A 21 26.26 19.04 -49.33
N ALA A 22 27.25 18.20 -48.95
CA ALA A 22 27.31 16.72 -48.89
C ALA A 22 28.38 16.18 -47.87
N SER A 23 28.13 14.96 -47.38
CA SER A 23 29.08 13.87 -46.99
C SER A 23 30.58 14.12 -46.72
N SER A 24 31.10 13.53 -45.62
CA SER A 24 31.82 12.23 -45.68
C SER A 24 32.25 11.65 -44.33
N PHE A 25 32.47 10.32 -44.33
CA PHE A 25 32.96 9.48 -43.22
C PHE A 25 34.42 9.79 -42.81
N SER A 26 34.79 9.48 -41.55
CA SER A 26 35.84 8.46 -41.26
C SER A 26 35.98 8.18 -39.75
N ALA A 27 36.45 6.98 -39.42
CA ALA A 27 36.66 6.48 -38.05
C ALA A 27 37.98 6.97 -37.43
N CYS A 28 38.10 6.87 -36.10
CA CYS A 28 39.37 7.02 -35.39
C CYS A 28 39.61 5.82 -34.46
N ARG A 29 40.72 5.10 -34.67
CA ARG A 29 41.24 4.07 -33.76
C ARG A 29 42.78 4.07 -33.78
N SER A 30 43.37 4.12 -32.59
CA SER A 30 44.70 3.64 -32.20
C SER A 30 45.94 4.04 -33.03
N GLN A 31 46.96 4.56 -32.36
CA GLN A 31 48.22 3.81 -32.13
C GLN A 31 49.03 4.42 -30.97
N ALA A 32 50.11 3.73 -30.56
CA ALA A 32 50.82 3.94 -29.30
C ALA A 32 52.36 3.99 -29.47
N SER A 33 53.05 4.64 -28.52
CA SER A 33 54.48 4.49 -28.18
C SER A 33 54.75 5.26 -26.86
N ALA A 34 55.78 5.05 -26.04
CA ALA A 34 56.64 3.90 -25.78
C ALA A 34 57.26 4.05 -24.35
N ALA A 35 57.80 2.97 -23.76
CA ALA A 35 58.50 3.00 -22.46
C ALA A 35 60.00 3.34 -22.59
N PRO A 36 60.79 3.45 -21.49
CA PRO A 36 61.52 2.24 -21.06
C PRO A 36 61.85 2.07 -19.53
N ARG A 37 61.89 0.80 -19.10
CA ARG A 37 62.88 0.05 -18.24
C ARG A 37 63.47 0.75 -16.98
N THR A 38 63.54 0.12 -15.81
CA THR A 38 64.32 -1.12 -15.46
C THR A 38 63.74 -1.84 -14.21
N ALA A 39 63.58 -3.19 -14.14
CA ALA A 39 64.55 -4.25 -13.75
C ALA A 39 64.66 -4.46 -12.20
N LEU A 40 64.72 -5.65 -11.55
CA LEU A 40 65.00 -7.06 -11.92
C LEU A 40 64.35 -8.12 -10.96
N LEU A 41 64.03 -9.32 -11.50
CA LEU A 41 64.20 -10.70 -10.93
C LEU A 41 63.53 -11.12 -9.58
N ARG A 42 63.21 -12.39 -9.26
CA ARG A 42 63.39 -13.80 -9.78
C ARG A 42 62.18 -14.62 -9.24
N GLY A 43 61.69 -15.74 -9.79
CA GLY A 43 61.91 -16.49 -11.04
C GLY A 43 61.45 -17.98 -10.92
N CYS A 44 61.12 -18.63 -12.05
CA CYS A 44 61.06 -20.12 -12.27
C CYS A 44 60.04 -20.98 -11.47
N ARG A 45 59.44 -22.09 -11.96
CA ARG A 45 59.36 -22.81 -13.27
C ARG A 45 57.99 -23.57 -13.30
N VAL A 46 57.16 -23.51 -14.35
CA VAL A 46 57.11 -24.33 -15.58
C VAL A 46 56.86 -25.84 -15.39
N TRP A 47 55.71 -26.31 -15.90
CA TRP A 47 55.40 -27.46 -16.81
C TRP A 47 53.85 -27.58 -16.80
N GLY A 48 53.04 -27.66 -17.86
CA GLY A 48 53.23 -28.22 -19.22
C GLY A 48 52.70 -29.68 -19.23
N ARG A 49 51.78 -30.15 -20.10
CA ARG A 49 51.05 -29.61 -21.28
C ARG A 49 49.82 -30.54 -21.59
N THR A 50 48.83 -30.07 -22.37
CA THR A 50 48.01 -30.78 -23.41
C THR A 50 47.30 -32.14 -23.10
N SER A 51 46.18 -32.57 -23.71
CA SER A 51 45.25 -32.08 -24.77
C SER A 51 44.07 -33.07 -24.93
N SER A 52 42.97 -32.67 -25.61
CA SER A 52 41.99 -33.53 -26.35
C SER A 52 41.18 -34.58 -25.54
N SER A 53 39.97 -35.05 -25.89
CA SER A 53 39.03 -34.79 -27.02
C SER A 53 37.61 -35.31 -26.67
N ARG A 54 36.67 -35.17 -27.63
CA ARG A 54 35.33 -35.80 -27.76
C ARG A 54 35.34 -37.34 -27.42
N SER A 55 34.25 -38.07 -27.14
CA SER A 55 32.84 -37.98 -27.60
C SER A 55 31.85 -38.94 -26.86
N SER A 56 30.54 -38.64 -26.95
CA SER A 56 29.38 -39.56 -27.17
C SER A 56 28.99 -40.74 -26.24
N SER A 57 27.66 -40.95 -26.13
CA SER A 57 26.89 -42.20 -25.83
C SER A 57 27.06 -42.86 -24.43
N SER A 58 26.11 -43.59 -23.85
CA SER A 58 24.66 -43.83 -24.11
C SER A 58 23.98 -44.49 -22.89
N SER A 59 22.64 -44.42 -22.83
CA SER A 59 21.64 -45.19 -22.03
C SER A 59 22.07 -46.37 -21.11
N GLU A 60 21.48 -46.45 -19.90
CA GLU A 60 20.64 -47.59 -19.39
C GLU A 60 19.97 -47.24 -18.02
N ARG A 61 18.63 -47.37 -17.86
CA ARG A 61 17.83 -48.47 -17.25
C ARG A 61 18.06 -48.71 -15.73
N GLN A 62 17.16 -48.23 -14.84
CA GLN A 62 16.07 -48.99 -14.15
C GLN A 62 16.51 -49.79 -12.89
N PRO A 63 15.62 -50.31 -12.01
CA PRO A 63 14.27 -49.88 -11.55
C PRO A 63 14.10 -50.01 -9.99
N LEU A 64 12.85 -49.90 -9.46
CA LEU A 64 12.23 -50.59 -8.28
C LEU A 64 11.16 -49.65 -7.64
N ARG A 65 9.84 -49.85 -7.80
CA ARG A 65 8.89 -50.84 -7.21
C ARG A 65 8.58 -50.72 -5.71
N HIS A 66 7.31 -50.36 -5.47
CA HIS A 66 6.41 -50.66 -4.34
C HIS A 66 6.92 -51.38 -3.08
N LEU A 67 6.42 -50.94 -1.91
CA LEU A 67 5.65 -51.83 -1.03
C LEU A 67 4.56 -51.08 -0.24
N ARG A 68 3.73 -51.81 0.50
CA ARG A 68 2.42 -51.41 1.04
C ARG A 68 2.27 -51.95 2.47
N ARG A 69 1.41 -51.29 3.27
CA ARG A 69 0.60 -51.82 4.40
C ARG A 69 1.21 -52.04 5.81
N ARG A 70 0.32 -51.78 6.79
CA ARG A 70 0.19 -52.35 8.16
C ARG A 70 1.24 -51.91 9.19
N ARG A 71 0.97 -51.86 10.50
CA ARG A 71 -0.24 -51.74 11.38
C ARG A 71 0.32 -51.87 12.82
N SER A 72 -0.19 -51.09 13.76
CA SER A 72 -0.12 -51.29 15.21
C SER A 72 -1.31 -50.49 15.78
N GLU A 73 -2.25 -50.97 16.61
CA GLU A 73 -2.23 -52.00 17.68
C GLU A 73 -1.16 -51.71 18.73
N GLY A 74 -1.47 -51.20 19.92
CA GLY A 74 -2.74 -50.69 20.49
C GLY A 74 -2.59 -50.48 22.00
N LEU A 75 -3.61 -49.98 22.70
CA LEU A 75 -4.07 -50.52 24.00
C LEU A 75 -5.41 -49.89 24.44
N VAL A 76 -6.09 -50.55 25.38
CA VAL A 76 -7.47 -50.27 25.80
C VAL A 76 -7.56 -50.19 27.33
N ALA A 77 -8.26 -49.18 27.85
CA ALA A 77 -8.96 -49.17 29.15
C ALA A 77 -9.74 -47.84 29.28
N SER A 78 -10.91 -47.73 29.91
CA SER A 78 -11.90 -48.75 30.31
C SER A 78 -13.23 -48.11 30.73
N LEU A 79 -14.34 -48.61 30.16
CA LEU A 79 -15.65 -48.91 30.78
C LEU A 79 -16.47 -47.88 31.61
N SER A 80 -17.80 -48.09 31.49
CA SER A 80 -18.89 -47.74 32.44
C SER A 80 -19.35 -46.27 32.53
N THR A 81 -20.65 -45.95 32.55
CA THR A 81 -21.88 -46.78 32.51
C THR A 81 -23.11 -45.93 32.14
N LYS A 82 -24.12 -46.55 31.46
CA LYS A 82 -25.60 -46.37 31.57
C LYS A 82 -26.20 -44.93 31.51
N GLY A 83 -27.39 -44.68 30.93
CA GLY A 83 -28.33 -45.54 30.21
C GLY A 83 -29.65 -44.80 29.87
N GLU A 84 -30.33 -45.27 28.82
CA GLU A 84 -31.80 -45.32 28.61
C GLU A 84 -32.74 -44.10 28.85
N ARG A 85 -33.21 -43.55 27.72
CA ARG A 85 -34.62 -43.48 27.21
C ARG A 85 -35.85 -43.10 28.08
N GLU A 86 -36.75 -42.39 27.37
CA GLU A 86 -38.24 -42.38 27.41
C GLU A 86 -38.99 -41.45 28.40
N GLY A 87 -40.15 -40.93 27.94
CA GLY A 87 -41.22 -40.38 28.80
C GLY A 87 -41.70 -38.93 28.55
N HIS A 88 -42.84 -38.76 27.88
CA HIS A 88 -43.79 -37.62 28.05
C HIS A 88 -44.62 -37.84 29.35
N PRO A 89 -45.39 -36.87 29.94
CA PRO A 89 -46.25 -35.89 29.27
C PRO A 89 -46.37 -34.49 29.94
N ALA A 90 -47.46 -33.77 29.68
CA ALA A 90 -47.75 -32.40 30.12
C ALA A 90 -49.10 -32.31 30.86
N THR A 91 -49.25 -31.32 31.77
CA THR A 91 -50.50 -30.60 32.12
C THR A 91 -50.19 -29.44 33.09
N GLU A 92 -50.88 -28.30 32.88
CA GLU A 92 -51.53 -27.38 33.87
C GLU A 92 -50.73 -26.84 35.10
N GLU A 93 -50.99 -25.66 35.67
CA GLU A 93 -52.27 -24.97 35.90
C GLU A 93 -52.10 -23.41 36.02
N GLU A 94 -53.22 -22.73 36.23
CA GLU A 94 -53.54 -21.29 36.32
C GLU A 94 -52.68 -20.44 37.31
N ALA A 95 -52.78 -19.11 37.48
CA ALA A 95 -53.79 -18.10 37.15
C ALA A 95 -53.11 -16.69 37.00
N GLN A 96 -53.74 -15.51 36.88
CA GLN A 96 -55.15 -15.08 36.92
C GLN A 96 -55.32 -13.75 36.11
N LEU A 97 -56.45 -13.03 36.28
CA LEU A 97 -56.82 -11.73 35.68
C LEU A 97 -57.59 -10.89 36.73
N PRO A 98 -57.76 -9.56 36.59
CA PRO A 98 -58.99 -9.06 35.94
C PRO A 98 -58.85 -7.77 35.10
N GLN A 99 -59.76 -7.64 34.12
CA GLN A 99 -60.06 -6.41 33.38
C GLN A 99 -61.39 -5.81 33.86
N GLN A 100 -61.52 -4.48 33.83
CA GLN A 100 -62.77 -3.72 33.61
C GLN A 100 -62.40 -2.29 33.11
N LEU A 101 -63.23 -1.53 32.38
CA LEU A 101 -64.14 -1.81 31.25
C LEU A 101 -64.51 -0.44 30.62
N SER A 102 -65.09 -0.43 29.40
CA SER A 102 -65.84 0.69 28.76
C SER A 102 -65.07 1.91 28.19
N SER A 103 -65.56 2.72 27.24
CA SER A 103 -66.34 2.46 25.98
C SER A 103 -66.64 3.77 25.20
N VAL A 104 -66.73 3.73 23.85
CA VAL A 104 -67.46 4.69 22.94
C VAL A 104 -66.83 6.11 22.74
N PRO A 105 -67.00 6.84 21.58
CA PRO A 105 -67.17 6.47 20.16
C PRO A 105 -66.16 7.18 19.19
N GLU A 106 -66.11 6.73 17.92
CA GLU A 106 -65.73 7.61 16.80
C GLU A 106 -66.92 8.50 16.36
N SER A 107 -66.71 9.80 16.14
CA SER A 107 -67.30 10.52 14.99
C SER A 107 -66.70 11.92 14.77
N GLN A 108 -66.88 12.42 13.54
CA GLN A 108 -66.74 13.82 13.08
C GLN A 108 -65.34 14.35 12.70
N ARG A 109 -65.07 14.15 11.41
CA ARG A 109 -64.20 14.93 10.52
C ARG A 109 -64.12 16.44 10.84
N ARG A 110 -62.92 17.02 10.74
CA ARG A 110 -62.68 18.28 10.00
C ARG A 110 -61.22 18.41 9.57
N HIS A 111 -60.98 19.00 8.40
CA HIS A 111 -59.65 19.21 7.84
C HIS A 111 -58.84 20.24 8.63
N GLN A 112 -57.59 19.91 8.96
CA GLN A 112 -56.49 20.86 8.87
C GLN A 112 -55.30 20.16 8.20
N GLN A 113 -54.93 20.64 7.01
CA GLN A 113 -53.72 20.22 6.31
C GLN A 113 -52.53 20.93 6.96
N GLN A 114 -51.53 20.18 7.42
CA GLN A 114 -50.19 20.73 7.67
C GLN A 114 -49.25 20.34 6.53
N PRO A 115 -48.29 21.20 6.14
CA PRO A 115 -47.53 21.01 4.90
C PRO A 115 -46.57 19.82 5.01
N GLN A 116 -46.57 18.96 3.99
CA GLN A 116 -45.57 17.89 3.89
C GLN A 116 -44.18 18.52 3.65
N GLN A 117 -43.29 18.41 4.63
CA GLN A 117 -41.86 18.65 4.39
C GLN A 117 -41.32 17.61 3.38
N PRO A 118 -40.50 18.01 2.40
CA PRO A 118 -40.04 17.09 1.37
C PRO A 118 -39.10 16.05 1.97
N ARG A 119 -39.46 14.76 1.82
CA ARG A 119 -38.60 13.62 2.21
C ARG A 119 -37.24 13.73 1.52
N SER A 120 -36.20 14.08 2.27
CA SER A 120 -34.83 14.20 1.80
C SER A 120 -34.22 12.82 1.49
N LYS A 121 -34.51 12.31 0.28
CA LYS A 121 -33.78 11.18 -0.30
C LYS A 121 -32.32 11.59 -0.59
N ARG A 122 -31.46 11.50 0.43
CA ARG A 122 -30.00 11.50 0.31
C ARG A 122 -29.34 10.92 1.56
N GLY A 123 -29.62 9.65 1.83
CA GLY A 123 -28.71 8.82 2.61
C GLY A 123 -27.43 8.61 1.80
N THR A 124 -26.49 9.56 1.84
CA THR A 124 -25.14 9.32 1.36
C THR A 124 -24.51 8.27 2.25
N THR A 125 -24.41 7.03 1.75
CA THR A 125 -23.80 5.91 2.47
C THR A 125 -22.35 6.30 2.79
N ARG A 126 -22.10 6.73 4.03
CA ARG A 126 -20.78 7.10 4.52
C ARG A 126 -19.92 5.83 4.39
N LYS A 127 -19.00 5.82 3.42
CA LYS A 127 -18.14 4.65 3.17
C LYS A 127 -17.44 4.29 4.48
N ARG A 128 -17.70 3.10 5.03
CA ARG A 128 -17.01 2.60 6.23
C ARG A 128 -15.52 2.50 5.89
N LEU A 129 -14.72 3.39 6.48
CA LEU A 129 -13.27 3.33 6.39
C LEU A 129 -12.77 1.99 6.95
N THR A 130 -11.70 1.45 6.37
CA THR A 130 -11.04 0.25 6.90
C THR A 130 -10.41 0.57 8.27
N SER A 131 -10.62 -0.28 9.28
CA SER A 131 -10.13 0.01 10.64
C SER A 131 -8.62 -0.10 10.77
N THR A 132 -7.97 -1.03 10.04
CA THR A 132 -6.51 -1.19 9.94
C THR A 132 -6.18 -2.16 8.79
N GLY A 133 -5.06 -1.97 8.09
CA GLY A 133 -4.49 -2.95 7.16
C GLY A 133 -5.03 -2.91 5.74
N GLY A 134 -5.66 -1.82 5.31
CA GLY A 134 -6.31 -1.71 4.00
C GLY A 134 -5.35 -1.97 2.84
N LEU A 135 -4.10 -1.55 2.96
CA LEU A 135 -3.03 -1.76 1.96
C LEU A 135 -2.68 -3.25 1.77
N LYS A 136 -2.74 -4.06 2.84
CA LYS A 136 -2.53 -5.52 2.74
C LYS A 136 -3.76 -6.28 2.24
N SER A 137 -4.87 -5.60 1.98
CA SER A 137 -6.07 -6.16 1.32
C SER A 137 -6.08 -5.99 -0.21
N LEU A 138 -5.12 -5.27 -0.80
CA LEU A 138 -5.04 -5.05 -2.25
C LEU A 138 -4.95 -6.37 -3.05
N PRO A 139 -5.59 -6.49 -4.22
CA PRO A 139 -5.57 -7.71 -5.05
C PRO A 139 -4.14 -8.18 -5.36
N ILE A 140 -3.97 -9.50 -5.40
CA ILE A 140 -2.75 -10.11 -5.92
C ILE A 140 -2.84 -10.15 -7.45
N VAL A 141 -1.86 -9.54 -8.12
CA VAL A 141 -1.69 -9.60 -9.57
C VAL A 141 -1.08 -10.96 -9.94
N THR A 142 -1.73 -11.67 -10.85
CA THR A 142 -1.18 -12.90 -11.45
C THR A 142 -0.19 -12.54 -12.56
N PRO A 143 1.01 -13.15 -12.61
CA PRO A 143 1.95 -12.95 -13.71
C PRO A 143 1.32 -13.23 -15.09
N SER A 144 1.78 -12.50 -16.11
CA SER A 144 1.28 -12.57 -17.50
C SER A 144 1.21 -14.00 -18.05
N ILE A 145 2.34 -14.72 -17.98
CA ILE A 145 2.50 -16.10 -18.47
C ILE A 145 1.60 -17.07 -17.71
N GLU A 146 1.48 -16.92 -16.39
CA GLU A 146 0.62 -17.79 -15.58
C GLU A 146 -0.86 -17.58 -15.91
N LEU A 147 -1.30 -16.31 -15.99
CA LEU A 147 -2.65 -15.91 -16.37
C LEU A 147 -3.04 -16.49 -17.73
N LEU A 148 -2.16 -16.38 -18.74
CA LEU A 148 -2.38 -16.97 -20.05
C LEU A 148 -2.43 -18.50 -19.99
N SER A 149 -1.51 -19.15 -19.29
CA SER A 149 -1.48 -20.61 -19.16
C SER A 149 -2.78 -21.16 -18.54
N HIS A 150 -3.32 -20.47 -17.53
CA HIS A 150 -4.58 -20.81 -16.89
C HIS A 150 -5.78 -20.56 -17.82
N ALA A 151 -5.79 -19.45 -18.56
CA ALA A 151 -6.81 -19.14 -19.55
C ALA A 151 -6.83 -20.18 -20.69
N SER A 152 -5.68 -20.53 -21.25
CA SER A 152 -5.51 -21.55 -22.28
C SER A 152 -5.86 -22.96 -21.80
N ARG A 153 -5.59 -23.31 -20.52
CA ARG A 153 -6.10 -24.56 -19.92
C ARG A 153 -7.62 -24.55 -19.79
N ARG A 154 -8.23 -23.40 -19.46
CA ARG A 154 -9.68 -23.27 -19.27
C ARG A 154 -10.43 -23.33 -20.60
N SER A 155 -9.96 -22.64 -21.65
CA SER A 155 -10.52 -22.76 -23.00
C SER A 155 -10.34 -24.17 -23.56
N LYS A 156 -9.21 -24.84 -23.28
CA LYS A 156 -8.95 -26.22 -23.72
C LYS A 156 -10.01 -27.23 -23.25
N LYS A 157 -10.69 -26.98 -22.12
CA LYS A 157 -11.80 -27.81 -21.59
C LYS A 157 -13.15 -27.65 -22.30
N VAL A 158 -13.34 -26.64 -23.16
CA VAL A 158 -14.56 -26.48 -23.96
C VAL A 158 -14.68 -27.65 -24.93
N SER A 159 -15.69 -28.51 -24.75
CA SER A 159 -16.00 -29.66 -25.61
C SER A 159 -16.85 -29.25 -26.82
N GLN A 160 -16.87 -30.10 -27.85
CA GLN A 160 -17.75 -29.90 -29.01
C GLN A 160 -19.19 -30.28 -28.66
N ASP A 161 -20.15 -29.47 -29.12
CA ASP A 161 -21.58 -29.79 -29.01
C ASP A 161 -21.97 -30.90 -29.99
N MET A 162 -22.16 -32.10 -29.47
CA MET A 162 -22.48 -33.30 -30.26
C MET A 162 -23.93 -33.31 -30.79
N LEU A 163 -24.82 -32.45 -30.27
CA LEU A 163 -26.21 -32.33 -30.75
C LEU A 163 -26.28 -31.73 -32.17
N ILE A 164 -25.29 -30.93 -32.56
CA ILE A 164 -25.22 -30.32 -33.90
C ILE A 164 -24.77 -31.37 -34.91
N LYS A 165 -25.70 -31.85 -35.75
CA LYS A 165 -25.44 -32.86 -36.79
C LYS A 165 -24.39 -32.40 -37.83
N ASN A 166 -24.46 -31.15 -38.29
CA ASN A 166 -23.55 -30.63 -39.32
C ASN A 166 -22.15 -30.32 -38.73
N ALA A 167 -21.12 -31.04 -39.22
CA ALA A 167 -19.74 -30.92 -38.75
C ALA A 167 -19.10 -29.52 -38.95
N ARG A 168 -19.45 -28.79 -40.02
CA ARG A 168 -19.00 -27.39 -40.24
C ARG A 168 -19.57 -26.49 -39.17
N ASN A 169 -20.88 -26.55 -38.93
CA ASN A 169 -21.55 -25.71 -37.93
C ASN A 169 -21.13 -26.07 -36.49
N ARG A 170 -20.90 -27.36 -36.20
CA ARG A 170 -20.31 -27.82 -34.93
C ARG A 170 -18.92 -27.21 -34.70
N SER A 171 -18.07 -27.24 -35.71
CA SER A 171 -16.71 -26.68 -35.64
C SER A 171 -16.73 -25.15 -35.46
N ARG A 172 -17.58 -24.44 -36.21
CA ARG A 172 -17.81 -22.99 -36.08
C ARG A 172 -18.25 -22.59 -34.66
N LYS A 173 -19.25 -23.28 -34.09
CA LYS A 173 -19.71 -23.05 -32.72
C LYS A 173 -18.60 -23.30 -31.71
N TRP A 174 -17.92 -24.45 -31.82
CA TRP A 174 -16.86 -24.83 -30.90
C TRP A 174 -15.69 -23.86 -30.88
N VAL A 175 -15.18 -23.42 -32.04
CA VAL A 175 -14.11 -22.41 -32.11
C VAL A 175 -14.57 -21.09 -31.49
N ALA A 176 -15.79 -20.64 -31.80
CA ALA A 176 -16.33 -19.41 -31.22
C ALA A 176 -16.45 -19.47 -29.68
N GLU A 177 -16.98 -20.57 -29.12
CA GLU A 177 -17.10 -20.77 -27.67
C GLU A 177 -15.73 -20.90 -26.99
N ARG A 178 -14.77 -21.54 -27.65
CA ARG A 178 -13.41 -21.76 -27.14
C ARG A 178 -12.59 -20.47 -27.11
N MET A 179 -12.69 -19.63 -28.15
CA MET A 179 -12.05 -18.31 -28.19
C MET A 179 -12.75 -17.30 -27.26
N ASP A 180 -14.08 -17.33 -27.16
CA ASP A 180 -14.83 -16.52 -26.18
C ASP A 180 -14.47 -16.92 -24.73
N MET A 181 -14.31 -18.22 -24.43
CA MET A 181 -13.83 -18.67 -23.12
C MET A 181 -12.39 -18.21 -22.85
N LEU A 182 -11.49 -18.25 -23.85
CA LEU A 182 -10.13 -17.73 -23.71
C LEU A 182 -10.16 -16.22 -23.35
N GLY A 183 -10.88 -15.41 -24.14
CA GLY A 183 -11.00 -13.97 -23.90
C GLY A 183 -11.68 -13.61 -22.57
N LYS A 184 -12.68 -14.38 -22.14
CA LYS A 184 -13.29 -14.22 -20.81
C LYS A 184 -12.32 -14.59 -19.68
N ALA A 185 -11.50 -15.63 -19.86
CA ALA A 185 -10.55 -16.11 -18.86
C ALA A 185 -9.34 -15.18 -18.69
N THR A 186 -8.87 -14.51 -19.74
CA THR A 186 -7.84 -13.46 -19.66
C THR A 186 -8.42 -12.11 -19.20
N SER A 187 -9.55 -11.68 -19.77
CA SER A 187 -10.08 -10.32 -19.56
C SER A 187 -10.76 -10.12 -18.20
N LYS A 188 -11.41 -11.15 -17.64
CA LYS A 188 -12.13 -11.03 -16.35
C LYS A 188 -11.19 -10.73 -15.17
N PRO A 189 -10.11 -11.51 -14.91
CA PRO A 189 -9.22 -11.26 -13.78
C PRO A 189 -8.64 -9.84 -13.79
N LEU A 190 -8.14 -9.39 -14.94
CA LEU A 190 -7.59 -8.03 -15.11
C LEU A 190 -8.62 -6.94 -14.81
N ARG A 191 -9.85 -7.07 -15.33
CA ARG A 191 -10.93 -6.13 -15.03
C ARG A 191 -11.27 -6.10 -13.54
N ASP A 192 -11.28 -7.27 -12.89
CA ASP A 192 -11.67 -7.41 -11.50
C ASP A 192 -10.56 -6.84 -10.57
N ILE A 193 -9.27 -6.98 -10.94
CA ILE A 193 -8.13 -6.27 -10.30
C ILE A 193 -8.30 -4.74 -10.39
N ILE A 194 -8.50 -4.19 -11.60
CA ILE A 194 -8.69 -2.73 -11.80
C ILE A 194 -9.86 -2.21 -10.97
N ARG A 195 -10.97 -2.95 -10.91
CA ARG A 195 -12.14 -2.61 -10.10
C ARG A 195 -11.83 -2.60 -8.60
N GLN A 196 -11.06 -3.57 -8.11
CA GLN A 196 -10.67 -3.63 -6.70
C GLN A 196 -9.77 -2.45 -6.32
N TYR A 197 -8.75 -2.11 -7.11
CA TYR A 197 -7.94 -0.89 -6.88
C TYR A 197 -8.80 0.38 -6.83
N LYS A 198 -9.68 0.59 -7.83
CA LYS A 198 -10.58 1.77 -7.90
C LYS A 198 -11.61 1.81 -6.75
N HIS A 199 -11.89 0.68 -6.09
CA HIS A 199 -12.79 0.60 -4.93
C HIS A 199 -12.07 0.72 -3.59
N GLN A 200 -10.91 0.09 -3.43
CA GLN A 200 -10.18 0.02 -2.15
C GLN A 200 -9.45 1.32 -1.81
N LEU A 201 -8.74 1.94 -2.77
CA LEU A 201 -7.95 3.15 -2.50
C LEU A 201 -8.78 4.28 -1.86
N PRO A 202 -10.03 4.57 -2.30
CA PRO A 202 -10.87 5.61 -1.69
C PRO A 202 -11.58 5.20 -0.38
N ILE A 203 -11.34 3.99 0.14
CA ILE A 203 -11.92 3.46 1.40
C ILE A 203 -10.85 3.22 2.46
N LEU A 204 -9.57 3.29 2.08
CA LEU A 204 -8.44 3.31 3.01
C LEU A 204 -8.64 4.39 4.08
N HIS A 205 -8.16 4.10 5.28
CA HIS A 205 -8.05 5.13 6.31
C HIS A 205 -7.18 6.29 5.81
N PRO A 206 -7.47 7.56 6.13
CA PRO A 206 -6.72 8.70 5.61
C PRO A 206 -5.19 8.58 5.75
N PHE A 207 -4.71 8.06 6.88
CA PHE A 207 -3.29 7.76 7.08
C PHE A 207 -2.72 6.73 6.09
N GLU A 208 -3.43 5.62 5.84
CA GLU A 208 -3.03 4.60 4.86
C GLU A 208 -3.09 5.13 3.42
N ALA A 209 -4.06 6.01 3.13
CA ALA A 209 -4.16 6.67 1.83
C ALA A 209 -2.97 7.62 1.58
N THR A 210 -2.57 8.41 2.57
CA THR A 210 -1.36 9.26 2.48
C THR A 210 -0.10 8.42 2.37
N LEU A 211 0.02 7.30 3.11
CA LEU A 211 1.15 6.37 2.97
C LEU A 211 1.27 5.78 1.56
N ALA A 212 0.14 5.43 0.93
CA ALA A 212 0.13 4.96 -0.45
C ALA A 212 0.57 6.06 -1.43
N ASP A 213 0.04 7.27 -1.29
CA ASP A 213 0.39 8.43 -2.12
C ASP A 213 1.89 8.77 -2.01
N LEU A 214 2.44 8.89 -0.79
CA LEU A 214 3.87 9.13 -0.57
C LEU A 214 4.75 8.00 -1.15
N THR A 215 4.30 6.75 -1.06
CA THR A 215 5.01 5.60 -1.63
C THR A 215 4.99 5.61 -3.16
N VAL A 216 3.88 6.02 -3.78
CA VAL A 216 3.77 6.17 -5.24
C VAL A 216 4.64 7.34 -5.72
N ARG A 217 4.57 8.51 -5.08
CA ARG A 217 5.40 9.69 -5.42
C ARG A 217 6.89 9.42 -5.31
N ALA A 218 7.32 8.69 -4.28
CA ALA A 218 8.72 8.31 -4.11
C ALA A 218 9.25 7.45 -5.27
N ARG A 219 8.40 6.57 -5.81
CA ARG A 219 8.69 5.76 -7.00
C ARG A 219 8.66 6.60 -8.28
N GLU A 220 7.76 7.57 -8.38
CA GLU A 220 7.76 8.51 -9.51
C GLU A 220 9.05 9.34 -9.55
N LYS A 221 9.61 9.72 -8.39
CA LYS A 221 10.93 10.37 -8.28
C LYS A 221 12.11 9.47 -8.69
N THR A 222 12.03 8.14 -8.54
CA THR A 222 13.05 7.21 -9.06
C THR A 222 12.90 6.93 -10.56
N GLY A 223 11.91 7.55 -11.23
CA GLY A 223 11.63 7.36 -12.66
C GLY A 223 10.67 6.21 -12.95
N GLU A 224 10.07 5.60 -11.93
CA GLU A 224 9.09 4.53 -12.10
C GLU A 224 7.70 5.07 -12.49
N ARG A 225 6.86 4.20 -13.06
CA ARG A 225 5.57 4.59 -13.63
C ARG A 225 4.51 4.87 -12.56
N THR A 226 3.67 5.88 -12.82
CA THR A 226 2.55 6.26 -11.95
C THR A 226 1.52 5.12 -11.86
N LEU A 227 0.91 4.92 -10.68
CA LEU A 227 -0.10 3.88 -10.48
C LEU A 227 -1.30 4.04 -11.44
N GLN A 228 -1.71 5.28 -11.71
CA GLN A 228 -2.82 5.55 -12.62
C GLN A 228 -2.47 5.17 -14.07
N SER A 229 -1.28 5.52 -14.56
CA SER A 229 -0.82 5.11 -15.90
C SER A 229 -0.79 3.59 -16.03
N VAL A 230 -0.21 2.88 -15.05
CA VAL A 230 -0.14 1.40 -15.10
C VAL A 230 -1.54 0.77 -15.06
N LEU A 231 -2.48 1.28 -14.27
CA LEU A 231 -3.85 0.75 -14.24
C LEU A 231 -4.62 0.96 -15.56
N ASP A 232 -4.36 2.06 -16.27
CA ASP A 232 -4.97 2.32 -17.57
C ASP A 232 -4.29 1.51 -18.69
N ASP A 233 -2.97 1.32 -18.65
CA ASP A 233 -2.26 0.38 -19.53
C ASP A 233 -2.75 -1.07 -19.34
N VAL A 234 -2.94 -1.54 -18.09
CA VAL A 234 -3.51 -2.89 -17.82
C VAL A 234 -4.92 -3.00 -18.39
N ASN A 235 -5.71 -1.92 -18.34
CA ASN A 235 -7.03 -1.90 -18.94
C ASN A 235 -6.97 -2.00 -20.47
N ASP A 236 -5.94 -1.45 -21.10
CA ASP A 236 -5.80 -1.41 -22.55
C ASP A 236 -5.16 -2.69 -23.10
N PHE A 237 -4.16 -3.24 -22.41
CA PHE A 237 -3.69 -4.62 -22.57
C PHE A 237 -4.87 -5.62 -22.52
N ARG A 238 -5.78 -5.42 -21.56
CA ARG A 238 -7.02 -6.21 -21.41
C ARG A 238 -8.03 -5.99 -22.55
N LYS A 239 -8.12 -4.79 -23.13
CA LYS A 239 -8.96 -4.52 -24.33
C LYS A 239 -8.43 -5.29 -25.53
N VAL A 240 -7.12 -5.19 -25.81
CA VAL A 240 -6.48 -5.85 -26.96
C VAL A 240 -6.64 -7.37 -26.89
N ALA A 241 -6.34 -7.98 -25.74
CA ALA A 241 -6.58 -9.41 -25.52
C ALA A 241 -8.05 -9.83 -25.77
N LEU A 242 -9.01 -8.99 -25.38
CA LEU A 242 -10.43 -9.26 -25.62
C LEU A 242 -10.82 -9.14 -27.10
N GLU A 243 -10.26 -8.18 -27.84
CA GLU A 243 -10.54 -8.04 -29.28
C GLU A 243 -9.85 -9.12 -30.12
N ILE A 244 -8.64 -9.58 -29.76
CA ILE A 244 -8.00 -10.76 -30.39
C ILE A 244 -8.93 -11.97 -30.31
N SER A 245 -9.45 -12.27 -29.11
CA SER A 245 -10.39 -13.37 -28.89
C SER A 245 -11.69 -13.21 -29.69
N LYS A 246 -12.25 -11.99 -29.76
CA LYS A 246 -13.46 -11.71 -30.53
C LYS A 246 -13.23 -11.80 -32.03
N SER A 247 -12.08 -11.35 -32.54
CA SER A 247 -11.75 -11.41 -33.97
C SER A 247 -11.65 -12.86 -34.42
N ALA A 248 -10.85 -13.68 -33.74
CA ALA A 248 -10.76 -15.11 -34.01
C ALA A 248 -12.12 -15.82 -33.89
N ALA A 249 -12.95 -15.45 -32.91
CA ALA A 249 -14.32 -15.99 -32.77
C ALA A 249 -15.30 -15.53 -33.87
N ARG A 250 -15.05 -14.40 -34.56
CA ARG A 250 -15.81 -13.94 -35.74
C ARG A 250 -15.30 -14.65 -37.00
N GLU A 251 -13.99 -14.64 -37.22
CA GLU A 251 -13.29 -15.33 -38.33
C GLU A 251 -13.69 -16.81 -38.38
N GLY A 252 -13.61 -17.53 -37.26
CA GLY A 252 -13.97 -18.94 -37.15
C GLY A 252 -15.46 -19.25 -37.34
N LYS A 253 -16.37 -18.25 -37.27
CA LYS A 253 -17.78 -18.41 -37.64
C LYS A 253 -17.99 -18.29 -39.16
N LEU A 254 -17.19 -17.47 -39.83
CA LEU A 254 -17.26 -17.26 -41.28
C LEU A 254 -16.65 -18.42 -42.06
N GLY A 255 -15.56 -19.02 -41.56
CA GLY A 255 -14.80 -20.08 -42.24
C GLY A 255 -15.65 -21.17 -42.92
N GLU A 256 -15.21 -21.59 -44.10
CA GLU A 256 -15.92 -22.50 -44.99
C GLU A 256 -15.55 -23.95 -44.75
N LYS A 257 -14.25 -24.23 -44.66
CA LYS A 257 -13.71 -25.58 -44.51
C LYS A 257 -13.35 -25.83 -43.05
N LYS A 258 -13.48 -27.08 -42.58
CA LYS A 258 -13.08 -27.45 -41.21
C LYS A 258 -11.62 -27.10 -40.91
N SER A 259 -10.72 -27.31 -41.88
CA SER A 259 -9.28 -26.99 -41.74
C SER A 259 -9.05 -25.49 -41.52
N GLU A 260 -9.65 -24.64 -42.34
CA GLU A 260 -9.64 -23.18 -42.23
C GLU A 260 -10.19 -22.71 -40.86
N ILE A 261 -11.33 -23.26 -40.41
CA ILE A 261 -11.89 -22.96 -39.09
C ILE A 261 -10.90 -23.28 -37.96
N MET A 262 -10.17 -24.40 -38.05
CA MET A 262 -9.11 -24.72 -37.06
C MET A 262 -7.93 -23.75 -37.16
N GLN A 263 -7.48 -23.41 -38.36
CA GLN A 263 -6.40 -22.43 -38.57
C GLN A 263 -6.73 -21.06 -37.98
N THR A 264 -7.99 -20.58 -38.08
CA THR A 264 -8.39 -19.32 -37.42
C THR A 264 -8.31 -19.39 -35.89
N MET A 265 -8.56 -20.56 -35.31
CA MET A 265 -8.42 -20.78 -33.87
C MET A 265 -6.94 -20.76 -33.47
N ASP A 266 -6.09 -21.50 -34.17
CA ASP A 266 -4.66 -21.62 -33.86
C ASP A 266 -3.94 -20.27 -34.05
N ALA A 267 -4.26 -19.53 -35.12
CA ALA A 267 -3.81 -18.14 -35.31
C ALA A 267 -4.39 -17.17 -34.25
N GLY A 268 -5.53 -17.50 -33.64
CA GLY A 268 -6.08 -16.77 -32.49
C GLY A 268 -5.33 -17.03 -31.18
N TYR A 269 -4.82 -18.25 -30.97
CA TYR A 269 -3.92 -18.56 -29.86
C TYR A 269 -2.55 -17.91 -30.05
N SER A 270 -1.94 -18.01 -31.23
CA SER A 270 -0.65 -17.35 -31.52
C SER A 270 -0.73 -15.85 -31.24
N ARG A 271 -1.69 -15.13 -31.84
CA ARG A 271 -1.90 -13.69 -31.60
C ARG A 271 -2.07 -13.35 -30.10
N MET A 272 -2.68 -14.22 -29.31
CA MET A 272 -2.82 -14.03 -27.87
C MET A 272 -1.50 -14.27 -27.13
N GLU A 273 -0.74 -15.31 -27.51
CA GLU A 273 0.58 -15.61 -26.96
C GLU A 273 1.58 -14.50 -27.26
N ASP A 274 1.64 -14.04 -28.52
CA ASP A 274 2.47 -12.91 -28.96
C ASP A 274 2.17 -11.64 -28.14
N HIS A 275 0.90 -11.26 -28.00
CA HIS A 275 0.48 -10.10 -27.20
C HIS A 275 0.87 -10.22 -25.71
N PHE A 276 0.72 -11.40 -25.13
CA PHE A 276 1.10 -11.63 -23.72
C PHE A 276 2.62 -11.66 -23.49
N LEU A 277 3.40 -12.08 -24.49
CA LEU A 277 4.87 -12.06 -24.44
C LEU A 277 5.43 -10.65 -24.67
N THR A 278 4.87 -9.89 -25.64
CA THR A 278 5.37 -8.55 -25.99
C THR A 278 4.91 -7.46 -25.01
N ASN A 279 3.67 -7.54 -24.51
CA ASN A 279 3.06 -6.49 -23.68
C ASN A 279 2.78 -6.94 -22.23
N GLY A 280 3.27 -8.12 -21.83
CA GLY A 280 3.04 -8.70 -20.50
C GLY A 280 3.71 -7.95 -19.34
N SER A 281 4.76 -7.17 -19.61
CA SER A 281 5.52 -6.40 -18.62
C SER A 281 4.66 -5.39 -17.83
N VAL A 282 3.56 -4.90 -18.41
CA VAL A 282 2.61 -4.02 -17.71
C VAL A 282 2.01 -4.68 -16.45
N LEU A 283 1.90 -6.02 -16.43
CA LEU A 283 1.47 -6.77 -15.24
C LEU A 283 2.60 -6.92 -14.21
N GLU A 284 3.85 -6.86 -14.65
CA GLU A 284 5.04 -6.84 -13.80
C GLU A 284 5.17 -5.48 -13.12
N ASP A 285 5.05 -4.37 -13.88
CA ASP A 285 4.93 -2.99 -13.36
C ASP A 285 3.91 -2.94 -12.20
N LEU A 286 2.67 -3.41 -12.45
CA LEU A 286 1.61 -3.40 -11.43
C LEU A 286 1.94 -4.29 -10.22
N THR A 287 2.63 -5.41 -10.44
CA THR A 287 3.09 -6.30 -9.37
C THR A 287 4.15 -5.64 -8.50
N GLU A 288 5.03 -4.81 -9.08
CA GLU A 288 6.01 -4.03 -8.32
C GLU A 288 5.36 -2.93 -7.48
N ILE A 289 4.39 -2.18 -8.04
CA ILE A 289 3.61 -1.22 -7.24
C ILE A 289 2.89 -1.94 -6.09
N GLN A 290 2.26 -3.08 -6.38
CA GLN A 290 1.55 -3.89 -5.39
C GLN A 290 2.50 -4.38 -4.28
N LYS A 291 3.70 -4.85 -4.62
CA LYS A 291 4.73 -5.26 -3.63
C LYS A 291 5.09 -4.09 -2.72
N SER A 292 5.39 -2.92 -3.29
CA SER A 292 5.77 -1.71 -2.56
C SER A 292 4.66 -1.17 -1.66
N LEU A 293 3.40 -1.28 -2.06
CA LEU A 293 2.26 -0.89 -1.22
C LEU A 293 1.93 -1.92 -0.12
N ARG A 294 2.14 -3.23 -0.38
CA ARG A 294 1.84 -4.30 0.58
C ARG A 294 2.96 -4.57 1.59
N SER A 295 4.19 -4.18 1.28
CA SER A 295 5.34 -4.25 2.21
C SER A 295 5.25 -3.21 3.31
N LEU A 296 4.43 -2.17 3.15
CA LEU A 296 4.23 -1.13 4.15
C LEU A 296 3.82 -1.72 5.52
N PRO A 297 4.41 -1.22 6.61
CA PRO A 297 4.14 -1.70 7.96
C PRO A 297 2.71 -1.34 8.39
N ILE A 298 2.12 -2.18 9.26
CA ILE A 298 0.78 -1.94 9.79
C ILE A 298 0.90 -1.10 11.07
N VAL A 299 0.39 0.13 11.04
CA VAL A 299 0.16 0.93 12.25
C VAL A 299 -1.27 0.67 12.75
N GLN A 300 -1.49 0.60 14.07
CA GLN A 300 -2.81 0.30 14.63
C GLN A 300 -3.61 1.60 14.79
N LEU A 301 -4.36 1.95 13.75
CA LEU A 301 -4.89 3.30 13.50
C LEU A 301 -5.84 3.83 14.58
N HIS A 302 -6.42 2.92 15.38
CA HIS A 302 -7.33 3.22 16.49
C HIS A 302 -6.66 3.44 17.86
N LEU A 303 -5.37 3.08 18.05
CA LEU A 303 -4.76 3.17 19.38
C LEU A 303 -4.25 4.60 19.65
N PRO A 304 -4.43 5.14 20.87
CA PRO A 304 -3.78 6.38 21.30
C PRO A 304 -2.28 6.35 20.99
N THR A 305 -1.81 7.31 20.20
CA THR A 305 -0.44 7.33 19.68
C THR A 305 0.26 8.63 20.10
N VAL A 306 1.29 8.57 20.93
CA VAL A 306 2.15 9.73 21.16
C VAL A 306 3.19 9.80 20.04
N VAL A 307 3.32 10.96 19.43
CA VAL A 307 4.20 11.21 18.28
C VAL A 307 5.31 12.15 18.71
N LEU A 308 6.56 11.71 18.60
CA LEU A 308 7.73 12.56 18.87
C LEU A 308 8.09 13.33 17.62
N VAL A 309 8.06 14.66 17.70
CA VAL A 309 8.38 15.58 16.62
C VAL A 309 9.49 16.53 17.07
N GLY A 310 10.31 17.01 16.15
CA GLY A 310 11.46 17.87 16.44
C GLY A 310 12.52 17.74 15.35
N ALA A 311 13.59 18.53 15.44
CA ALA A 311 14.65 18.55 14.43
C ALA A 311 15.35 17.17 14.26
N PRO A 312 16.10 16.93 13.17
CA PRO A 312 16.95 15.76 13.06
C PRO A 312 17.95 15.65 14.23
N ASN A 313 18.35 14.43 14.60
CA ASN A 313 19.40 14.14 15.60
C ASN A 313 19.21 14.68 17.04
N VAL A 314 18.04 15.21 17.40
CA VAL A 314 17.66 15.58 18.79
C VAL A 314 17.39 14.38 19.71
N GLY A 315 17.59 13.13 19.27
CA GLY A 315 17.46 11.95 20.14
C GLY A 315 16.05 11.35 20.28
N LYS A 316 15.07 11.75 19.47
CA LYS A 316 13.70 11.17 19.45
C LYS A 316 13.68 9.62 19.51
N SER A 317 14.45 8.96 18.63
CA SER A 317 14.56 7.50 18.61
C SER A 317 15.12 6.90 19.91
N SER A 318 15.97 7.64 20.64
CA SER A 318 16.50 7.21 21.95
C SER A 318 15.43 7.31 23.02
N ILE A 319 14.62 8.38 23.01
CA ILE A 319 13.49 8.57 23.92
C ILE A 319 12.46 7.44 23.74
N VAL A 320 12.10 7.11 22.49
CA VAL A 320 11.20 5.98 22.19
C VAL A 320 11.73 4.65 22.73
N ARG A 321 13.04 4.40 22.66
CA ARG A 321 13.65 3.20 23.26
C ARG A 321 13.63 3.21 24.79
N ALA A 322 13.80 4.38 25.42
CA ALA A 322 13.87 4.52 26.87
C ALA A 322 12.51 4.39 27.57
N VAL A 323 11.40 4.76 26.91
CA VAL A 323 10.05 4.68 27.50
C VAL A 323 9.22 3.47 27.04
N SER A 324 9.56 2.84 25.91
CA SER A 324 8.89 1.63 25.43
C SER A 324 9.15 0.45 26.36
N THR A 325 8.10 -0.33 26.69
CA THR A 325 8.17 -1.49 27.60
C THR A 325 9.01 -2.64 27.01
N GLY A 326 9.20 -2.66 25.69
CA GLY A 326 10.08 -3.59 24.99
C GLY A 326 10.80 -2.94 23.82
N THR A 327 11.59 -3.71 23.07
CA THR A 327 12.34 -3.23 21.90
C THR A 327 11.40 -2.64 20.84
N PRO A 328 11.51 -1.35 20.47
CA PRO A 328 10.66 -0.74 19.45
C PRO A 328 10.79 -1.40 18.08
N GLU A 329 9.66 -1.58 17.38
CA GLU A 329 9.61 -2.12 16.02
C GLU A 329 10.09 -1.06 15.02
N VAL A 330 11.04 -1.40 14.13
CA VAL A 330 11.54 -0.47 13.12
C VAL A 330 10.76 -0.63 11.82
N ASN A 331 9.81 0.27 11.61
CA ASN A 331 8.91 0.33 10.48
C ASN A 331 9.61 0.98 9.27
N SER A 332 10.04 0.16 8.31
CA SER A 332 10.67 0.61 7.07
C SER A 332 9.63 1.15 6.09
N TYR A 333 9.81 2.40 5.65
CA TYR A 333 9.01 3.01 4.58
C TYR A 333 9.92 3.26 3.35
N PRO A 334 9.45 3.03 2.10
CA PRO A 334 10.29 3.11 0.90
C PRO A 334 11.01 4.45 0.68
N PHE A 335 10.49 5.54 1.26
CA PHE A 335 11.01 6.90 1.16
C PHE A 335 11.75 7.38 2.43
N THR A 336 12.01 6.48 3.39
CA THR A 336 12.75 6.81 4.61
C THR A 336 14.16 6.19 4.60
N THR A 337 15.18 7.00 4.88
CA THR A 337 16.59 6.53 4.96
C THR A 337 16.88 5.68 6.20
N ARG A 338 16.10 5.91 7.26
CA ARG A 338 16.04 5.10 8.48
C ARG A 338 14.55 4.93 8.80
N GLY A 339 14.10 3.68 8.97
CA GLY A 339 12.71 3.39 9.31
C GLY A 339 12.28 4.04 10.62
N MET A 340 10.97 4.25 10.80
CA MET A 340 10.41 4.85 12.01
C MET A 340 10.35 3.83 13.14
N ALA A 341 10.79 4.19 14.35
CA ALA A 341 10.61 3.35 15.51
C ALA A 341 9.17 3.47 16.06
N LEU A 342 8.48 2.35 16.22
CA LEU A 342 7.19 2.24 16.89
C LEU A 342 7.38 1.46 18.20
N GLY A 343 7.37 2.17 19.32
CA GLY A 343 7.37 1.59 20.66
C GLY A 343 5.95 1.29 21.15
N HIS A 344 5.87 0.47 22.18
CA HIS A 344 4.62 0.17 22.89
C HIS A 344 4.81 0.38 24.38
N MET A 345 3.77 0.91 25.01
CA MET A 345 3.68 1.09 26.44
C MET A 345 2.38 0.45 26.94
N PHE A 346 2.42 -0.09 28.14
CA PHE A 346 1.24 -0.58 28.85
C PHE A 346 1.00 0.29 30.07
N HIS A 347 -0.24 0.68 30.31
CA HIS A 347 -0.62 1.35 31.55
C HIS A 347 -0.45 0.37 32.73
N PRO A 348 0.21 0.74 33.84
CA PRO A 348 0.46 -0.18 34.94
C PRO A 348 -0.82 -0.71 35.59
N GLU A 349 -1.84 0.15 35.74
CA GLU A 349 -3.10 -0.22 36.42
C GLU A 349 -4.16 -0.84 35.49
N THR A 350 -4.51 -0.15 34.39
CA THR A 350 -5.58 -0.60 33.47
C THR A 350 -5.12 -1.64 32.44
N ASN A 351 -3.81 -1.89 32.33
CA ASN A 351 -3.19 -2.70 31.27
C ASN A 351 -3.53 -2.24 29.83
N ALA A 352 -3.98 -0.99 29.67
CA ALA A 352 -4.27 -0.39 28.37
C ALA A 352 -2.99 -0.27 27.52
N ARG A 353 -3.07 -0.60 26.23
CA ARG A 353 -1.93 -0.56 25.31
C ARG A 353 -1.89 0.75 24.54
N TYR A 354 -0.76 1.43 24.62
CA TYR A 354 -0.49 2.66 23.90
C TYR A 354 0.62 2.51 22.85
N GLN A 355 0.66 3.43 21.89
CA GLN A 355 1.71 3.48 20.88
C GLN A 355 2.54 4.74 21.05
N ILE A 356 3.86 4.62 20.89
CA ILE A 356 4.76 5.76 20.84
C ILE A 356 5.58 5.70 19.55
N MET A 357 5.46 6.74 18.72
CA MET A 357 5.99 6.78 17.36
C MET A 357 7.11 7.82 17.25
N ASP A 358 8.30 7.35 16.91
CA ASP A 358 9.40 8.20 16.43
C ASP A 358 9.10 8.62 14.99
N THR A 359 9.23 9.90 14.68
CA THR A 359 9.02 10.40 13.32
C THR A 359 10.29 10.97 12.71
N PRO A 360 10.38 11.01 11.36
CA PRO A 360 11.40 11.79 10.70
C PRO A 360 11.41 13.24 11.21
N GLY A 361 12.61 13.80 11.29
CA GLY A 361 12.79 15.19 11.75
C GLY A 361 12.11 16.17 10.80
N VAL A 362 11.39 17.13 11.36
CA VAL A 362 10.70 18.19 10.61
C VAL A 362 11.58 19.45 10.63
N LEU A 363 11.63 20.15 9.50
CA LEU A 363 12.36 21.41 9.36
C LEU A 363 11.39 22.55 9.05
N SER A 364 11.78 23.79 9.38
CA SER A 364 10.99 24.98 9.05
C SER A 364 11.07 25.26 7.55
N ARG A 365 10.06 24.84 6.80
CA ARG A 365 9.95 25.06 5.33
C ARG A 365 8.50 24.98 4.84
N PRO A 366 8.16 25.61 3.70
CA PRO A 366 6.82 25.53 3.12
C PRO A 366 6.37 24.09 2.83
N ASP A 367 5.09 23.79 2.98
CA ASP A 367 4.53 22.43 2.76
C ASP A 367 4.85 21.85 1.36
N GLY A 368 4.98 22.70 0.34
CA GLY A 368 5.34 22.28 -1.03
C GLY A 368 6.81 21.87 -1.22
N GLU A 369 7.69 22.23 -0.29
CA GLU A 369 9.12 21.91 -0.30
C GLU A 369 9.49 20.81 0.71
N ARG A 370 8.47 20.22 1.36
CA ARG A 370 8.66 19.12 2.32
C ARG A 370 8.91 17.81 1.59
N ASN A 371 9.92 17.09 2.06
CA ASN A 371 10.20 15.74 1.60
C ASN A 371 9.13 14.76 2.09
N GLU A 372 9.02 13.59 1.45
CA GLU A 372 8.07 12.54 1.81
C GLU A 372 8.20 12.10 3.29
N MET A 373 9.41 12.15 3.83
CA MET A 373 9.70 11.89 5.24
C MET A 373 9.01 12.90 6.18
N GLU A 374 9.01 14.19 5.83
CA GLU A 374 8.35 15.25 6.62
C GLU A 374 6.83 15.22 6.44
N ALA A 375 6.36 14.91 5.23
CA ALA A 375 4.96 14.70 4.94
C ALA A 375 4.37 13.51 5.71
N LEU A 376 5.14 12.45 5.95
CA LEU A 376 4.75 11.33 6.82
C LEU A 376 4.58 11.76 8.28
N THR A 377 5.49 12.58 8.83
CA THR A 377 5.32 13.15 10.18
C THR A 377 4.02 13.94 10.30
N LEU A 378 3.72 14.80 9.33
CA LEU A 378 2.46 15.54 9.27
C LEU A 378 1.23 14.62 9.14
N ALA A 379 1.32 13.57 8.31
CA ALA A 379 0.25 12.60 8.12
C ALA A 379 -0.11 11.87 9.41
N SER A 380 0.91 11.47 10.20
CA SER A 380 0.70 10.88 11.53
C SER A 380 -0.06 11.85 12.45
N MET A 381 0.40 13.10 12.57
CA MET A 381 -0.27 14.11 13.41
C MET A 381 -1.70 14.43 12.96
N GLN A 382 -1.95 14.46 11.65
CA GLN A 382 -3.22 14.86 11.06
C GLN A 382 -4.27 13.74 11.09
N HIS A 383 -3.86 12.49 10.84
CA HIS A 383 -4.80 11.39 10.60
C HIS A 383 -4.87 10.36 11.72
N LEU A 384 -3.86 10.26 12.59
CA LEU A 384 -3.91 9.34 13.74
C LEU A 384 -4.49 10.04 14.99
N PRO A 385 -5.00 9.26 15.95
CA PRO A 385 -5.35 9.74 17.29
C PRO A 385 -4.09 10.11 18.10
N THR A 386 -3.57 11.32 17.90
CA THR A 386 -2.28 11.72 18.44
C THR A 386 -2.32 12.62 19.68
N ALA A 387 -1.25 12.53 20.47
CA ALA A 387 -0.69 13.64 21.24
C ALA A 387 0.78 13.82 20.81
N VAL A 388 1.37 14.97 21.13
CA VAL A 388 2.66 15.38 20.57
C VAL A 388 3.67 15.57 21.69
N ILE A 389 4.82 14.93 21.57
CA ILE A 389 6.03 15.35 22.29
C ILE A 389 6.89 16.14 21.33
N PHE A 390 7.18 17.40 21.65
CA PHE A 390 8.13 18.19 20.89
C PHE A 390 9.50 18.13 21.55
N VAL A 391 10.45 17.48 20.86
CA VAL A 391 11.81 17.25 21.36
C VAL A 391 12.74 18.31 20.82
N MET A 392 13.32 19.07 21.75
CA MET A 392 14.33 20.09 21.50
C MET A 392 15.72 19.63 21.95
N ASP A 393 16.76 20.21 21.36
CA ASP A 393 18.15 20.02 21.75
C ASP A 393 18.84 21.38 21.90
N LEU A 394 19.31 21.69 23.11
CA LEU A 394 19.98 22.95 23.44
C LEU A 394 21.51 22.80 23.49
N SER A 395 22.05 21.60 23.27
CA SER A 395 23.48 21.33 23.31
C SER A 395 24.22 21.73 22.02
N GLY A 396 23.50 22.08 20.95
CA GLY A 396 24.04 22.34 19.61
C GLY A 396 24.48 21.10 18.81
N HIS A 397 24.50 19.91 19.42
CA HIS A 397 25.02 18.69 18.81
C HIS A 397 24.11 18.09 17.71
N SER A 398 22.87 18.56 17.58
CA SER A 398 21.97 18.20 16.48
C SER A 398 22.30 18.88 15.13
N GLY A 399 23.19 19.89 15.13
CA GLY A 399 23.72 20.57 13.93
C GLY A 399 23.20 22.00 13.71
N HIS A 400 23.75 22.70 12.72
CA HIS A 400 23.44 24.12 12.47
C HIS A 400 21.97 24.43 12.11
N LEU A 401 21.25 23.48 11.51
CA LEU A 401 19.83 23.66 11.16
C LEU A 401 18.90 23.62 12.38
N SER A 402 19.39 23.17 13.53
CA SER A 402 18.68 23.10 14.81
C SER A 402 19.10 24.21 15.79
N SER A 403 19.20 25.46 15.32
CA SER A 403 19.23 26.61 16.24
C SER A 403 17.97 26.64 17.10
N LEU A 404 18.03 27.26 18.29
CA LEU A 404 16.87 27.45 19.17
C LEU A 404 15.73 28.14 18.42
N GLU A 405 16.03 29.19 17.65
CA GLU A 405 15.07 29.94 16.83
C GLU A 405 14.35 29.03 15.81
N ASN A 406 15.08 28.21 15.04
CA ASN A 406 14.49 27.28 14.08
C ASN A 406 13.60 26.23 14.76
N GLN A 407 14.07 25.67 15.90
CA GLN A 407 13.30 24.70 16.68
C GLN A 407 11.99 25.33 17.18
N MET A 408 12.06 26.54 17.72
CA MET A 408 10.88 27.29 18.17
C MET A 408 9.96 27.68 17.02
N GLN A 409 10.48 27.99 15.83
CA GLN A 409 9.65 28.28 14.65
C GLN A 409 8.83 27.04 14.23
N VAL A 410 9.47 25.86 14.13
CA VAL A 410 8.79 24.58 13.86
C VAL A 410 7.76 24.27 14.94
N ARG A 411 8.10 24.49 16.22
CA ARG A 411 7.18 24.30 17.35
C ARG A 411 5.92 25.15 17.19
N HIS A 412 6.06 26.45 16.97
CA HIS A 412 4.93 27.38 16.82
C HIS A 412 4.07 27.04 15.60
N GLU A 413 4.68 26.67 14.48
CA GLU A 413 3.95 26.25 13.28
C GLU A 413 3.08 25.01 13.56
N LEU A 414 3.66 23.96 14.12
CA LEU A 414 2.97 22.71 14.42
C LEU A 414 1.90 22.88 15.50
N ARG A 415 2.19 23.67 16.55
CA ARG A 415 1.24 23.98 17.63
C ARG A 415 0.02 24.74 17.09
N ARG A 416 0.24 25.69 16.17
CA ARG A 416 -0.83 26.42 15.46
C ARG A 416 -1.61 25.53 14.49
N ARG A 417 -0.97 24.56 13.84
CA ARG A 417 -1.61 23.60 12.92
C ARG A 417 -2.46 22.57 13.66
N PHE A 418 -2.07 22.19 14.87
CA PHE A 418 -2.72 21.14 15.66
C PHE A 418 -3.09 21.58 17.11
N PRO A 419 -3.89 22.65 17.28
CA PRO A 419 -4.08 23.30 18.58
C PRO A 419 -4.85 22.46 19.61
N ARG A 420 -5.67 21.50 19.15
CA ARG A 420 -6.47 20.60 20.01
C ARG A 420 -5.72 19.35 20.50
N ARG A 421 -4.45 19.16 20.09
CA ARG A 421 -3.65 18.01 20.49
C ARG A 421 -3.03 18.27 21.88
N PRO A 422 -3.04 17.27 22.80
CA PRO A 422 -2.20 17.33 23.99
C PRO A 422 -0.74 17.42 23.57
N TRP A 423 0.04 18.19 24.32
CA TRP A 423 1.39 18.60 23.92
C TRP A 423 2.29 18.67 25.13
N LEU A 424 3.47 18.09 25.01
CA LEU A 424 4.54 18.15 26.00
C LEU A 424 5.83 18.58 25.29
N ASP A 425 6.51 19.57 25.84
CA ASP A 425 7.80 20.04 25.34
C ASP A 425 8.92 19.40 26.15
N VAL A 426 9.91 18.80 25.49
CA VAL A 426 11.01 18.06 26.12
C VAL A 426 12.33 18.62 25.63
N VAL A 427 13.20 19.02 26.56
CA VAL A 427 14.59 19.37 26.29
C VAL A 427 15.43 18.11 26.47
N SER A 428 15.87 17.54 25.36
CA SER A 428 16.75 16.37 25.32
C SER A 428 18.21 16.74 25.60
N LYS A 429 19.00 15.71 25.95
CA LYS A 429 20.44 15.82 26.24
C LYS A 429 20.73 16.77 27.41
N ALA A 430 19.89 16.72 28.45
CA ALA A 430 20.03 17.55 29.65
C ALA A 430 21.34 17.30 30.43
N ASP A 431 22.03 16.20 30.15
CA ASP A 431 23.40 15.88 30.57
C ASP A 431 24.48 16.81 29.96
N LEU A 432 24.19 17.44 28.82
CA LEU A 432 25.12 18.32 28.12
C LEU A 432 24.92 19.80 28.50
N PRO A 433 26.00 20.61 28.46
CA PRO A 433 25.88 22.05 28.67
C PRO A 433 25.00 22.70 27.59
N ARG A 434 24.07 23.55 28.02
CA ARG A 434 23.16 24.28 27.13
C ARG A 434 23.85 25.48 26.51
N LEU A 435 23.77 25.60 25.19
CA LEU A 435 24.10 26.82 24.48
C LEU A 435 22.97 27.84 24.66
N GLU A 436 23.32 29.13 24.63
CA GLU A 436 22.36 30.24 24.67
C GLU A 436 21.37 30.22 25.86
N LEU A 437 21.83 29.80 27.06
CA LEU A 437 20.99 29.58 28.24
C LEU A 437 20.01 30.72 28.55
N GLU A 438 20.43 31.98 28.45
CA GLU A 438 19.55 33.14 28.71
C GLU A 438 18.43 33.27 27.67
N LYS A 439 18.74 33.11 26.37
CA LYS A 439 17.70 33.07 25.31
C LYS A 439 16.77 31.87 25.50
N ALA A 440 17.31 30.74 25.95
CA ALA A 440 16.52 29.53 26.20
C ALA A 440 15.52 29.75 27.35
N LYS A 441 15.90 30.41 28.45
CA LYS A 441 14.97 30.76 29.55
C LYS A 441 13.78 31.59 29.07
N GLU A 442 14.01 32.54 28.17
CA GLU A 442 12.96 33.42 27.63
C GLU A 442 12.09 32.75 26.55
N ALA A 443 12.68 31.87 25.74
CA ALA A 443 12.00 31.24 24.61
C ALA A 443 11.31 29.91 24.94
N LEU A 444 11.76 29.18 25.96
CA LEU A 444 11.18 27.88 26.32
C LEU A 444 9.76 28.04 26.91
N PRO A 445 8.83 27.13 26.55
CA PRO A 445 7.48 27.17 27.08
C PRO A 445 7.41 26.69 28.53
N GLU A 446 6.55 27.30 29.34
CA GLU A 446 6.29 26.83 30.71
C GLU A 446 5.89 25.34 30.74
N GLY A 447 6.42 24.60 31.72
CA GLY A 447 6.16 23.17 31.86
C GLY A 447 6.94 22.26 30.91
N TYR A 448 8.02 22.75 30.29
CA TYR A 448 8.97 21.88 29.58
C TYR A 448 9.64 20.88 30.56
N LEU A 449 9.96 19.69 30.05
CA LEU A 449 10.66 18.65 30.81
C LEU A 449 12.11 18.50 30.33
N ASP A 450 13.07 18.58 31.25
CA ASP A 450 14.47 18.25 31.00
C ASP A 450 14.69 16.74 31.03
N LEU A 451 15.37 16.20 30.01
CA LEU A 451 15.52 14.75 29.85
C LEU A 451 16.90 14.35 29.31
N SER A 452 17.49 13.33 29.94
CA SER A 452 18.64 12.59 29.42
C SER A 452 18.32 11.12 29.28
N THR A 453 18.52 10.57 28.08
CA THR A 453 18.46 9.11 27.85
C THR A 453 19.79 8.41 28.17
N LEU A 454 20.83 9.15 28.53
CA LEU A 454 22.12 8.58 28.97
C LEU A 454 22.11 8.35 30.48
N ASP A 455 21.74 9.39 31.24
CA ASP A 455 21.77 9.36 32.71
C ASP A 455 20.43 8.96 33.34
N GLY A 456 19.36 8.84 32.53
CA GLY A 456 18.00 8.50 32.97
C GLY A 456 17.19 9.67 33.54
N THR A 457 17.79 10.85 33.70
CA THR A 457 17.14 12.07 34.18
C THR A 457 15.86 12.37 33.39
N GLY A 458 14.76 12.61 34.11
CA GLY A 458 13.45 12.96 33.52
C GLY A 458 12.70 11.81 32.83
N VAL A 459 13.28 10.62 32.68
CA VAL A 459 12.65 9.50 31.95
C VAL A 459 11.40 8.97 32.65
N ASP A 460 11.43 8.87 33.99
CA ASP A 460 10.26 8.39 34.75
C ASP A 460 9.18 9.46 34.92
N GLU A 461 9.55 10.74 35.02
CA GLU A 461 8.56 11.82 34.90
C GLU A 461 7.91 11.80 33.50
N LEU A 462 8.68 11.61 32.43
CA LEU A 462 8.14 11.50 31.08
C LEU A 462 7.13 10.34 30.97
N LYS A 463 7.39 9.17 31.57
CA LYS A 463 6.44 8.05 31.58
C LYS A 463 5.12 8.45 32.28
N THR A 464 5.20 9.14 33.41
CA THR A 464 4.00 9.64 34.13
C THR A 464 3.21 10.62 33.28
N ARG A 465 3.86 11.65 32.72
CA ARG A 465 3.21 12.62 31.80
C ARG A 465 2.63 11.96 30.55
N LEU A 466 3.29 10.92 30.04
CA LEU A 466 2.79 10.12 28.91
C LEU A 466 1.44 9.46 29.25
N PHE A 467 1.31 8.84 30.43
CA PHE A 467 0.04 8.25 30.86
C PHE A 467 -1.08 9.31 30.98
N GLU A 468 -0.80 10.47 31.58
CA GLU A 468 -1.74 11.60 31.61
C GLU A 468 -2.18 12.02 30.19
N MET A 469 -1.23 12.13 29.26
CA MET A 469 -1.51 12.47 27.86
C MET A 469 -2.37 11.41 27.16
N TYR A 470 -2.16 10.12 27.44
CA TYR A 470 -2.96 9.04 26.87
C TYR A 470 -4.40 9.07 27.38
N GLU A 471 -4.65 9.33 28.66
CA GLU A 471 -6.02 9.51 29.17
C GLU A 471 -6.74 10.67 28.47
N ILE A 472 -6.05 11.80 28.25
CA ILE A 472 -6.62 12.95 27.55
C ILE A 472 -6.94 12.58 26.10
N ILE A 473 -6.07 11.81 25.42
CA ILE A 473 -6.37 11.29 24.08
C ILE A 473 -7.63 10.43 24.12
N GLU A 474 -7.74 9.44 25.00
CA GLU A 474 -8.90 8.55 25.08
C GLU A 474 -10.21 9.33 25.29
N ARG A 475 -10.21 10.32 26.19
CA ARG A 475 -11.36 11.22 26.41
C ARG A 475 -11.72 12.05 25.18
N ILE A 476 -10.75 12.47 24.37
CA ILE A 476 -10.97 13.21 23.11
C ILE A 476 -11.49 12.29 21.98
N LEU A 477 -11.12 11.00 21.99
CA LEU A 477 -11.55 10.02 20.98
C LEU A 477 -12.86 9.32 21.30
N ALA A 478 -13.27 9.30 22.58
CA ALA A 478 -14.50 8.67 22.99
C ALA A 478 -15.68 9.23 22.16
N PRO A 479 -16.54 8.39 21.57
CA PRO A 479 -17.70 8.90 20.86
C PRO A 479 -18.58 9.72 21.83
N PRO A 480 -19.20 10.81 21.37
CA PRO A 480 -20.08 11.59 22.23
C PRO A 480 -21.23 10.69 22.75
N PRO A 481 -21.65 10.86 24.01
CA PRO A 481 -22.54 9.91 24.70
C PRO A 481 -23.90 9.70 24.02
N ASP A 482 -24.35 10.64 23.19
CA ASP A 482 -25.64 10.60 22.48
C ASP A 482 -25.70 9.65 21.26
N VAL A 483 -24.65 8.88 20.96
CA VAL A 483 -24.63 7.91 19.83
C VAL A 483 -24.75 6.46 20.30
N GLN A 484 -25.18 6.23 21.56
CA GLN A 484 -25.47 4.90 22.13
C GLN A 484 -26.95 4.78 22.58
N ARG A 485 -27.89 4.98 21.64
CA ARG A 485 -29.30 4.55 21.75
C ARG A 485 -29.83 4.09 20.40
#